data_AF-A0A2E6S3I6-F1
#
_entry.id   AF-A0A2E6S3I6-F1
#
_cell.length_a   1.000
_cell.length_b   1.000
_cell.length_c   1.000
_cell.angle_alpha   90.00
_cell.angle_beta   90.00
_cell.angle_gamma   90.00
#
_symmetry.space_group_name_H-M   'P 1'
#
loop_
_entity.id
_entity.type
_entity.pdbx_description
1 polymer ?
#
loop_
_entity_poly.entity_id
_entity_poly.type
_entity_poly.pdbx_seq_one_letter_code
_entity_poly.pdbx_strand_id
1 'polypeptide(L)'
;MLEGIICPNCGATLEEVDIKESLTCRHCKTDLKDRKYLDFLEYLMANGIIEDLDFFDQKVYSEDVERLEPDDEEDVDPNDFEKKRDIFSLYETEMEIYKQKAEDEEIKGYEDFEGIEEEWEDFNQSKTKKKNE
;
A
#
# COMPACT_ATOMS: atom_id res chain seq x y z
N MET A 1 -30.24 1.71 22.51
CA MET A 1 -31.10 1.71 21.31
C MET A 1 -30.25 1.12 20.21
N LEU A 2 -30.40 -0.18 19.96
CA LEU A 2 -29.79 -0.81 18.78
C LEU A 2 -30.81 -0.56 17.66
N GLU A 3 -30.57 0.49 16.88
CA GLU A 3 -31.26 0.65 15.61
C GLU A 3 -30.86 -0.55 14.76
N GLY A 4 -31.76 -1.53 14.67
CA GLY A 4 -31.50 -2.75 13.91
C GLY A 4 -31.21 -2.42 12.45
N ILE A 5 -30.37 -3.22 11.81
CA ILE A 5 -30.04 -3.06 10.40
C ILE A 5 -31.32 -3.23 9.58
N ILE A 6 -31.61 -2.30 8.67
CA ILE A 6 -32.79 -2.36 7.81
C ILE A 6 -32.34 -2.63 6.38
N CYS A 7 -33.00 -3.58 5.71
CA CYS A 7 -32.73 -3.87 4.32
C CYS A 7 -33.09 -2.67 3.43
N PRO A 8 -32.15 -2.12 2.64
CA PRO A 8 -32.40 -0.95 1.79
C PRO A 8 -33.41 -1.24 0.66
N ASN A 9 -33.66 -2.51 0.33
CA ASN A 9 -34.61 -2.88 -0.72
C ASN A 9 -36.05 -3.10 -0.22
N CYS A 10 -36.23 -3.74 0.94
CA CYS A 10 -37.57 -4.16 1.40
C CYS A 10 -37.98 -3.58 2.76
N GLY A 11 -37.10 -2.83 3.43
CA GLY A 11 -37.39 -2.23 4.74
C GLY A 11 -37.52 -3.23 5.89
N ALA A 12 -37.24 -4.51 5.66
CA ALA A 12 -37.28 -5.53 6.71
C ALA A 12 -36.04 -5.42 7.60
N THR A 13 -36.20 -5.73 8.89
CA THR A 13 -35.09 -5.80 9.85
C THR A 13 -34.24 -7.03 9.56
N LEU A 14 -32.93 -6.81 9.51
CA LEU A 14 -31.88 -7.79 9.26
C LEU A 14 -31.08 -8.00 10.55
N GLU A 15 -30.67 -9.23 10.79
CA GLU A 15 -29.75 -9.57 11.88
C GLU A 15 -28.30 -9.47 11.39
N GLU A 16 -27.41 -9.01 12.25
CA GLU A 16 -25.97 -8.87 11.96
C GLU A 16 -25.34 -10.19 11.51
N VAL A 17 -25.71 -11.29 12.17
CA VAL A 17 -25.24 -12.65 11.84
C VAL A 17 -25.58 -13.04 10.40
N ASP A 18 -26.78 -12.68 9.93
CA ASP A 18 -27.25 -13.07 8.60
C ASP A 18 -26.53 -12.31 7.49
N ILE A 19 -26.27 -11.02 7.74
CA ILE A 19 -25.56 -10.11 6.84
C ILE A 19 -24.06 -10.44 6.77
N LYS A 20 -23.48 -10.88 7.90
CA LYS A 20 -22.08 -11.28 7.97
C LYS A 20 -21.80 -12.57 7.19
N GLU A 21 -22.74 -13.53 7.21
CA GLU A 21 -22.61 -14.77 6.44
C GLU A 21 -22.86 -14.57 4.95
N SER A 22 -23.87 -13.76 4.60
CA SER A 22 -24.22 -13.48 3.22
C SER A 22 -24.80 -12.08 3.12
N LEU A 23 -24.25 -11.26 2.23
CA LEU A 23 -24.79 -9.94 1.86
C LEU A 23 -26.15 -10.03 1.12
N THR A 24 -26.91 -11.09 1.35
CA THR A 24 -28.22 -11.31 0.77
C THR A 24 -29.29 -11.13 1.83
N CYS A 25 -30.33 -10.35 1.51
CA CYS A 25 -31.45 -10.20 2.42
C CYS A 25 -32.27 -11.50 2.50
N ARG A 26 -32.50 -12.06 3.69
CA ARG A 26 -33.33 -13.27 3.86
C ARG A 26 -34.82 -13.06 3.51
N HIS A 27 -35.32 -11.83 3.60
CA HIS A 27 -36.73 -11.51 3.35
C HIS A 27 -37.04 -11.38 1.85
N CYS A 28 -36.27 -10.57 1.13
CA CYS A 28 -36.51 -10.31 -0.30
C CYS A 28 -35.55 -11.06 -1.23
N LYS A 29 -34.58 -11.82 -0.68
CA LYS A 29 -33.57 -12.59 -1.43
C LYS A 29 -32.75 -11.76 -2.42
N THR A 30 -32.75 -10.44 -2.23
CA THR A 30 -31.98 -9.52 -3.06
C THR A 30 -30.53 -9.56 -2.60
N ASP A 31 -29.62 -9.69 -3.55
CA ASP A 31 -28.19 -9.49 -3.30
C ASP A 31 -27.93 -8.00 -3.08
N LEU A 32 -27.41 -7.68 -1.90
CA LEU A 32 -27.08 -6.32 -1.51
C LEU A 32 -25.65 -5.95 -1.94
N LYS A 33 -24.87 -6.88 -2.50
CA LYS A 33 -23.54 -6.64 -3.08
C LYS A 33 -23.66 -6.00 -4.47
N ASP A 34 -24.28 -4.84 -4.52
CA ASP A 34 -24.53 -4.07 -5.73
C ASP A 34 -24.23 -2.59 -5.44
N ARG A 35 -23.67 -1.90 -6.42
CA ARG A 35 -23.36 -0.46 -6.37
C ARG A 35 -24.55 0.40 -5.94
N LYS A 36 -25.78 0.02 -6.27
CA LYS A 36 -26.99 0.76 -5.82
C LYS A 36 -27.15 0.82 -4.29
N TYR A 37 -26.44 -0.04 -3.56
CA TYR A 37 -26.45 -0.11 -2.10
C TYR A 37 -25.08 0.24 -1.49
N LEU A 38 -24.25 1.01 -2.19
CA LEU A 38 -22.89 1.37 -1.75
C LEU A 38 -22.90 2.07 -0.37
N ASP A 39 -23.76 3.08 -0.17
CA ASP A 39 -23.92 3.75 1.13
C ASP A 39 -24.26 2.78 2.28
N PHE A 40 -25.04 1.73 1.97
CA PHE A 40 -25.40 0.69 2.95
C PHE A 40 -24.21 -0.23 3.23
N LEU A 41 -23.45 -0.62 2.21
CA LEU A 41 -22.23 -1.42 2.38
C LEU A 41 -21.16 -0.66 3.16
N GLU A 42 -20.97 0.62 2.89
CA GLU A 42 -20.07 1.51 3.65
C GLU A 42 -20.51 1.64 5.11
N TYR A 43 -21.81 1.80 5.36
CA TYR A 43 -22.34 1.80 6.73
C TYR A 43 -22.01 0.49 7.45
N LEU A 44 -22.18 -0.66 6.80
CA LEU A 44 -21.86 -1.96 7.40
C LEU A 44 -20.36 -2.11 7.71
N MET A 45 -19.50 -1.59 6.83
CA MET A 45 -18.05 -1.59 7.03
C MET A 45 -17.63 -0.63 8.15
N ALA A 46 -18.14 0.60 8.17
CA ALA A 46 -17.81 1.61 9.17
C ALA A 46 -18.21 1.22 10.59
N ASN A 47 -19.31 0.45 10.73
CA ASN A 47 -19.74 -0.12 12.01
C ASN A 47 -19.06 -1.47 12.34
N GLY A 48 -18.21 -2.00 11.46
CA GLY A 48 -17.50 -3.27 11.68
C GLY A 48 -18.40 -4.52 11.64
N ILE A 49 -19.57 -4.42 11.00
CA ILE A 49 -20.49 -5.56 10.85
C ILE A 49 -19.94 -6.52 9.79
N ILE A 50 -19.28 -5.97 8.76
CA ILE A 50 -18.60 -6.70 7.69
C ILE A 50 -17.15 -6.26 7.62
N GLU A 51 -16.24 -7.24 7.67
CA GLU A 51 -14.78 -7.02 7.55
C GLU A 51 -14.25 -7.47 6.18
N ASP A 52 -14.90 -8.44 5.53
CA ASP A 52 -14.42 -9.09 4.28
C ASP A 52 -15.07 -8.52 3.00
N LEU A 53 -15.36 -7.21 2.97
CA LEU A 53 -15.82 -6.59 1.72
C LEU A 53 -14.61 -6.26 0.83
N ASP A 54 -14.57 -6.90 -0.35
CA ASP A 54 -13.51 -6.65 -1.33
C ASP A 54 -13.65 -5.25 -1.96
N PHE A 55 -12.75 -4.34 -1.57
CA PHE A 55 -12.67 -2.99 -2.12
C PHE A 55 -12.37 -2.97 -3.63
N PHE A 56 -11.77 -4.05 -4.15
CA PHE A 56 -11.45 -4.17 -5.57
C PHE A 56 -12.59 -4.79 -6.38
N ASP A 57 -13.75 -5.04 -5.78
CA ASP A 57 -14.90 -5.54 -6.53
C ASP A 57 -15.41 -4.47 -7.50
N GLN A 58 -15.03 -4.62 -8.76
CA GLN A 58 -15.42 -3.70 -9.83
C GLN A 58 -16.94 -3.58 -9.97
N LYS A 59 -17.75 -4.53 -9.51
CA LYS A 59 -19.22 -4.38 -9.56
C LYS A 59 -19.75 -3.36 -8.56
N VAL A 60 -19.02 -3.12 -7.47
CA VAL A 60 -19.39 -2.21 -6.39
C VAL A 60 -18.64 -0.88 -6.54
N TYR A 61 -17.32 -0.95 -6.76
CA TYR A 61 -16.39 0.18 -6.75
C TYR A 61 -15.90 0.60 -8.15
N SER A 62 -16.63 0.28 -9.24
CA SER A 62 -16.18 0.57 -10.62
C SER A 62 -15.85 2.03 -10.92
N GLU A 63 -16.44 3.00 -10.21
CA GLU A 63 -16.32 4.42 -10.54
C GLU A 63 -15.02 5.04 -10.00
N ASP A 64 -14.53 4.55 -8.86
CA ASP A 64 -13.28 5.04 -8.24
C ASP A 64 -12.03 4.33 -8.78
N VAL A 65 -12.22 3.32 -9.64
CA VAL A 65 -11.11 2.72 -10.40
C VAL A 65 -10.81 3.65 -11.56
N GLU A 66 -10.12 4.74 -11.28
CA GLU A 66 -9.44 5.52 -12.30
C GLU A 66 -8.50 4.56 -13.05
N ARG A 67 -8.83 4.29 -14.32
CA ARG A 67 -7.85 3.74 -15.23
C ARG A 67 -6.84 4.84 -15.45
N LEU A 68 -5.72 4.78 -14.75
CA LEU A 68 -4.51 5.46 -15.18
C LEU A 68 -4.16 4.87 -16.54
N GLU A 69 -4.62 5.52 -17.61
CA GLU A 69 -4.14 5.19 -18.93
C GLU A 69 -2.64 5.55 -18.98
N PRO A 70 -1.81 4.88 -19.79
CA PRO A 70 -0.40 5.24 -19.93
C PRO A 70 -0.20 6.70 -20.34
N ASP A 71 -1.22 7.31 -20.94
CA ASP A 71 -1.25 8.72 -21.34
C ASP A 71 -1.56 9.69 -20.16
N ASP A 72 -2.01 9.18 -19.01
CA ASP A 72 -2.23 9.94 -17.76
C ASP A 72 -0.96 9.98 -16.87
N GLU A 73 0.07 9.20 -17.21
CA GLU A 73 1.38 9.29 -16.55
C GLU A 73 2.00 10.64 -16.93
N GLU A 74 2.25 11.50 -15.94
CA GLU A 74 2.96 12.76 -16.22
C GLU A 74 4.34 12.40 -16.80
N ASP A 75 4.70 12.98 -17.95
CA ASP A 75 6.03 12.92 -18.59
C ASP A 75 7.09 13.62 -17.71
N VAL A 76 7.26 13.12 -16.50
CA VAL A 76 8.20 13.62 -15.51
C VAL A 76 9.47 12.82 -15.69
N ASP A 77 10.51 13.45 -16.25
CA ASP A 77 11.81 12.82 -16.37
C ASP A 77 12.37 12.56 -14.95
N PRO A 78 12.61 11.31 -14.53
CA PRO A 78 13.23 11.03 -13.25
C PRO A 78 14.58 11.73 -13.06
N ASN A 79 15.28 12.08 -14.14
CA ASN A 79 16.53 12.83 -14.11
C ASN A 79 16.36 14.27 -13.63
N ASP A 80 15.16 14.86 -13.73
CA ASP A 80 14.90 16.21 -13.19
C ASP A 80 14.95 16.24 -11.66
N PHE A 81 14.74 15.09 -11.02
CA PHE A 81 14.84 14.91 -9.57
C PHE A 81 16.17 14.30 -9.13
N GLU A 82 17.00 13.85 -10.07
CA GLU A 82 18.37 13.45 -9.78
C GLU A 82 19.17 14.69 -9.38
N LYS A 83 19.74 14.66 -8.17
CA LYS A 83 20.53 15.79 -7.66
C LYS A 83 21.71 16.01 -8.62
N LYS A 84 21.85 17.25 -9.11
CA LYS A 84 22.97 17.62 -9.98
C LYS A 84 24.29 17.29 -9.28
N ARG A 85 25.25 16.80 -10.06
CA ARG A 85 26.62 16.45 -9.62
C ARG A 85 27.25 17.48 -8.68
N ASP A 86 26.97 18.77 -8.89
CA ASP A 86 27.50 19.86 -8.06
C ASP A 86 27.08 19.78 -6.58
N ILE A 87 25.91 19.18 -6.28
CA ILE A 87 25.45 18.93 -4.91
C ILE A 87 26.24 17.76 -4.31
N PHE A 88 26.52 16.71 -5.09
CA PHE A 88 27.33 15.58 -4.63
C PHE A 88 28.76 15.99 -4.30
N SER A 89 29.36 16.87 -5.11
CA SER A 89 30.71 17.38 -4.87
C SER A 89 30.89 18.06 -3.50
N LEU A 90 29.86 18.74 -3.00
CA LEU A 90 29.90 19.38 -1.67
C LEU A 90 29.96 18.34 -0.55
N TYR A 91 29.14 17.29 -0.65
CA TYR A 91 29.13 16.19 0.32
C TYR A 91 30.41 15.34 0.26
N GLU A 92 30.95 15.09 -0.94
CA GLU A 92 32.23 14.41 -1.12
C GLU A 92 33.37 15.17 -0.46
N THR A 93 33.44 16.49 -0.66
CA THR A 93 34.46 17.34 -0.03
C THR A 93 34.34 17.32 1.49
N GLU A 94 33.10 17.36 2.02
CA GLU A 94 32.87 17.29 3.47
C GLU A 94 33.28 15.92 4.04
N MET A 95 32.96 14.83 3.33
CA MET A 95 33.38 13.47 3.66
C MET A 95 34.89 13.30 3.71
N GLU A 96 35.61 13.85 2.73
CA GLU A 96 37.08 13.83 2.71
C GLU A 96 37.70 14.54 3.93
N ILE A 97 37.08 15.63 4.40
CA ILE A 97 37.50 16.33 5.62
C ILE A 97 37.27 15.45 6.85
N TYR A 98 36.16 14.73 6.94
CA TYR A 98 35.92 13.79 8.05
C TYR A 98 36.90 12.62 8.05
N LYS A 99 37.26 12.08 6.87
CA LYS A 99 38.31 11.05 6.73
C LYS A 99 39.65 11.54 7.27
N GLN A 100 40.09 12.72 6.84
CA GLN A 100 41.36 13.32 7.31
C GLN A 100 41.34 13.54 8.83
N LYS A 101 40.23 14.04 9.39
CA LYS A 101 40.09 14.23 10.85
C LYS A 101 40.02 12.92 11.64
N ALA A 102 39.57 11.83 11.03
CA ALA A 102 39.61 10.50 11.64
C ALA A 102 41.04 9.92 11.64
N GLU A 103 41.80 10.13 10.55
CA GLU A 103 43.23 9.78 10.47
C GLU A 103 44.08 10.56 11.48
N ASP A 104 43.75 11.83 11.71
CA ASP A 104 44.41 12.71 12.71
C ASP A 104 43.95 12.45 14.18
N GLU A 105 43.20 11.37 14.44
CA GLU A 105 42.61 10.98 15.74
C GLU A 105 41.68 12.03 16.40
N GLU A 106 41.29 13.09 15.70
CA GLU A 106 40.43 14.17 16.21
C GLU A 106 38.97 13.71 16.37
N ILE A 107 38.53 12.72 15.58
CA ILE A 107 37.18 12.14 15.60
C ILE A 107 37.28 10.63 15.88
N LYS A 108 36.66 10.16 16.97
CA LYS A 108 36.58 8.72 17.31
C LYS A 108 35.27 8.11 16.81
N GLY A 109 35.37 7.00 16.08
CA GLY A 109 34.22 6.20 15.63
C GLY A 109 33.82 6.37 14.17
N TYR A 110 34.65 7.02 13.36
CA TYR A 110 34.52 6.98 11.91
C TYR A 110 35.37 5.81 11.36
N GLU A 111 34.72 4.85 10.71
CA GLU A 111 35.35 3.75 9.98
C GLU A 111 34.86 3.79 8.53
N ASP A 112 35.77 3.77 7.56
CA ASP A 112 35.42 3.67 6.15
C ASP A 112 34.77 2.30 5.91
N PHE A 113 33.56 2.29 5.34
CA PHE A 113 32.90 1.04 4.98
C PHE A 113 33.69 0.35 3.86
N GLU A 114 34.27 -0.82 4.15
CA GLU A 114 35.08 -1.61 3.19
C GLU A 114 34.28 -2.12 1.98
N GLY A 115 32.97 -1.88 1.96
CA GLY A 115 32.07 -2.42 0.96
C GLY A 115 31.70 -3.86 1.28
N ILE A 116 30.75 -4.39 0.52
CA ILE A 116 30.46 -5.82 0.47
C ILE A 116 30.87 -6.24 -0.95
N GLU A 117 31.79 -7.18 -1.07
CA GLU A 117 32.25 -7.70 -2.38
C GLU A 117 31.16 -8.49 -3.13
N GLU A 118 30.08 -8.86 -2.43
CA GLU A 118 28.94 -9.57 -3.01
C GLU A 118 28.09 -8.61 -3.83
N GLU A 119 28.07 -8.81 -5.16
CA GLU A 119 27.15 -8.11 -6.04
C GLU A 119 25.71 -8.42 -5.61
N TRP A 120 24.85 -7.39 -5.61
CA TRP A 120 23.46 -7.50 -5.15
C TRP A 120 22.66 -8.59 -5.88
N GLU A 121 23.01 -8.85 -7.14
CA GLU A 121 22.41 -9.91 -7.95
C GLU A 121 22.77 -11.30 -7.40
N ASP A 122 24.01 -11.52 -6.97
CA ASP A 122 24.49 -12.79 -6.42
C ASP A 122 23.86 -13.08 -5.05
N PHE A 123 23.70 -12.05 -4.20
CA PHE A 123 23.01 -12.19 -2.91
C PHE A 123 21.56 -12.68 -3.08
N ASN A 124 20.82 -12.12 -4.05
CA ASN A 124 19.45 -12.51 -4.33
C ASN A 124 19.34 -13.90 -4.99
N GLN A 125 20.31 -14.27 -5.83
CA GLN A 125 20.41 -15.61 -6.39
C GLN A 125 20.73 -16.68 -5.33
N SER A 126 21.53 -16.35 -4.31
CA SER A 126 21.86 -17.28 -3.23
C SER A 126 20.62 -17.66 -2.39
N LYS A 127 19.70 -16.71 -2.20
CA LYS A 127 18.44 -16.90 -1.45
C LYS A 127 17.42 -17.77 -2.19
N THR A 128 17.42 -17.73 -3.52
CA THR A 128 16.55 -18.56 -4.36
C THR A 128 17.10 -19.97 -4.52
N LYS A 129 18.42 -20.14 -4.61
CA LYS A 129 19.07 -21.47 -4.67
C LYS A 129 18.94 -22.25 -3.35
N LYS A 130 19.10 -21.61 -2.18
CA LYS A 130 18.94 -22.25 -0.85
C LYS A 130 17.52 -22.71 -0.51
N LYS A 131 16.49 -22.31 -1.28
CA LYS A 131 15.12 -22.78 -1.09
C LYS A 131 14.80 -24.08 -1.85
N ASN A 132 15.68 -24.50 -2.76
CA ASN A 132 15.47 -25.65 -3.63
C ASN A 132 16.38 -26.85 -3.31
N GLU A 133 17.10 -26.80 -2.19
CA GLU A 133 17.75 -27.94 -1.51
C GLU A 133 17.04 -28.23 -0.19
#